data_AF-A0A4R0CZX5-F1
#
_entry.id   AF-A0A4R0CZX5-F1
#
_cell.length_a   1.000
_cell.length_b   1.000
_cell.length_c   1.000
_cell.angle_alpha   90.00
_cell.angle_beta   90.00
_cell.angle_gamma   90.00
#
_symmetry.space_group_name_H-M   'P 1'
#
loop_
_entity.id
_entity.type
_entity.pdbx_description
1 polymer ?
#
loop_
_entity_poly.entity_id
_entity_poly.type
_entity_poly.pdbx_seq_one_letter_code
_entity_poly.pdbx_strand_id
1 'polypeptide(L)'
;MNFKLHTQLGAKFKLVVRKVGDNSIVRETAWFHNIVLDAGLARMSAGTWIDRCCIGTGNSTPVATQTALDNFIASTTTKQSSSAISNTTTAPYYYGGRITWRFGEGVAAGNISEVGLGWGNSNLWNRALIKDANGNPTTITVLSDEYLDVVSEIRVYPTQNLSGGFNLLDKTGAVISTHTYTGTPFFAGANSISFDKVSLGTNNNGNYIYISPGTTTALVVSPSGTMIPYVLSTSYPTVTSVRGVWTVGLSVANHVHQTFYVGINGLIDIGYYCGYRVQISPTITKNSLQVMTYTFELSWGRYTG
;
A
#
# COMPACT_ATOMS: atom_id res chain seq x y z
N MET A 1 -6.42 -12.46 -21.00
CA MET A 1 -5.58 -11.24 -21.10
C MET A 1 -5.02 -10.95 -19.70
N ASN A 2 -3.73 -10.68 -19.52
CA ASN A 2 -3.12 -10.48 -18.20
C ASN A 2 -2.28 -9.19 -18.14
N PHE A 3 -2.62 -8.30 -17.21
CA PHE A 3 -1.92 -7.04 -16.96
C PHE A 3 -1.16 -7.12 -15.64
N LYS A 4 0.16 -6.93 -15.68
CA LYS A 4 1.02 -6.96 -14.49
C LYS A 4 1.30 -5.55 -13.97
N LEU A 5 1.07 -5.36 -12.68
CA LEU A 5 1.24 -4.12 -11.92
C LEU A 5 2.20 -4.34 -10.75
N HIS A 6 2.89 -3.29 -10.33
CA HIS A 6 3.85 -3.39 -9.23
C HIS A 6 3.94 -2.11 -8.40
N THR A 7 3.98 -2.25 -7.09
CA THR A 7 4.18 -1.14 -6.15
C THR A 7 5.18 -1.50 -5.06
N GLN A 8 5.83 -0.50 -4.47
CA GLN A 8 6.76 -0.70 -3.35
C GLN A 8 6.27 0.03 -2.10
N LEU A 9 6.68 -0.43 -0.92
CA LEU A 9 6.27 0.16 0.35
C LEU A 9 7.47 0.46 1.24
N GLY A 10 7.34 1.56 1.99
CA GLY A 10 8.28 1.96 3.02
C GLY A 10 7.58 2.79 4.08
N ALA A 11 8.31 3.11 5.14
CA ALA A 11 7.85 3.99 6.19
C ALA A 11 8.97 4.84 6.78
N LYS A 12 8.58 5.93 7.43
CA LYS A 12 9.47 6.73 8.27
C LYS A 12 8.84 6.90 9.64
N PHE A 13 9.69 7.06 10.64
CA PHE A 13 9.27 7.31 12.01
C PHE A 13 9.90 8.58 12.55
N LYS A 14 9.15 9.27 13.41
CA LYS A 14 9.64 10.30 14.32
C LYS A 14 9.07 10.00 15.70
N LEU A 15 9.91 10.01 16.73
CA LEU A 15 9.48 9.82 18.10
C LEU A 15 9.44 11.17 18.81
N VAL A 16 8.40 11.39 19.61
CA VAL A 16 8.18 12.63 20.36
C VAL A 16 7.78 12.24 21.78
N VAL A 17 8.59 12.65 22.74
CA VAL A 17 8.33 12.47 24.17
C VAL A 17 7.74 13.75 24.71
N ARG A 18 6.68 13.60 25.52
CA ARG A 18 5.95 14.74 26.06
C ARG A 18 5.62 14.55 27.53
N LYS A 19 5.58 15.66 28.26
CA LYS A 19 5.14 15.68 29.66
C LYS A 19 3.63 15.51 29.75
N VAL A 20 3.19 14.69 30.71
CA VAL A 20 1.76 14.43 30.93
C VAL A 20 1.05 15.69 31.45
N GLY A 21 1.69 16.44 32.35
CA GLY A 21 1.07 17.57 33.04
C GLY A 21 0.68 18.75 32.14
N ASP A 22 1.45 19.01 31.08
CA ASP A 22 1.27 20.20 30.22
C ASP A 22 1.39 19.91 28.71
N ASN A 23 1.59 18.66 28.31
CA ASN A 23 1.69 18.23 26.91
C ASN A 23 2.89 18.84 26.14
N SER A 24 3.85 19.45 26.86
CA SER A 24 5.07 20.04 26.28
C SER A 24 5.98 18.95 25.71
N ILE A 25 6.65 19.25 24.59
CA ILE A 25 7.64 18.35 23.99
C ILE A 25 8.94 18.51 24.76
N VAL A 26 9.47 17.40 25.28
CA VAL A 26 10.75 17.40 26.00
C VAL A 26 11.89 16.84 25.16
N ARG A 27 11.59 15.86 24.29
CA ARG A 27 12.57 15.20 23.42
C ARG A 27 11.89 14.81 22.11
N GLU A 28 12.62 14.89 21.01
CA GLU A 28 12.18 14.35 19.74
C GLU A 28 13.36 13.85 18.91
N THR A 29 13.09 12.89 18.03
CA THR A 29 14.07 12.41 17.05
C THR A 29 13.92 13.17 15.73
N ALA A 30 14.95 13.12 14.89
CA ALA A 30 14.77 13.33 13.47
C ALA A 30 13.89 12.22 12.86
N TRP A 31 13.46 12.40 11.61
CA TRP A 31 12.83 11.32 10.85
C TRP A 31 13.87 10.27 10.47
N PHE A 32 13.54 9.00 10.67
CA PHE A 32 14.39 7.88 10.26
C PHE A 32 13.59 6.81 9.53
N HIS A 33 14.27 6.06 8.67
CA HIS A 33 13.68 5.06 7.79
C HIS A 33 13.60 3.67 8.45
N ASN A 34 12.62 2.88 8.02
CA ASN A 34 12.49 1.47 8.38
C ASN A 34 13.06 0.54 7.31
N ILE A 35 13.11 -0.75 7.64
CA ILE A 35 13.05 -1.84 6.67
C ILE A 35 11.68 -2.52 6.76
N VAL A 36 11.03 -2.78 5.63
CA VAL A 36 9.83 -3.62 5.58
C VAL A 36 10.27 -5.08 5.62
N LEU A 37 9.64 -5.91 6.45
CA LEU A 37 10.03 -7.29 6.68
C LEU A 37 9.36 -8.24 5.68
N ASP A 38 9.95 -9.41 5.44
CA ASP A 38 9.40 -10.42 4.54
C ASP A 38 8.05 -10.95 5.03
N ALA A 39 7.95 -11.21 6.34
CA ALA A 39 6.69 -11.58 6.98
C ALA A 39 5.62 -10.47 6.85
N GLY A 40 6.06 -9.21 6.88
CA GLY A 40 5.21 -8.04 6.66
C GLY A 40 4.62 -7.99 5.26
N LEU A 41 5.47 -8.14 4.23
CA LEU A 41 5.01 -8.22 2.84
C LEU A 41 4.06 -9.40 2.64
N ALA A 42 4.37 -10.56 3.21
CA ALA A 42 3.52 -11.74 3.12
C ALA A 42 2.15 -11.53 3.77
N ARG A 43 2.10 -10.85 4.91
CA ARG A 43 0.87 -10.59 5.67
C ARG A 43 -0.17 -9.80 4.88
N MET A 44 0.26 -8.91 4.00
CA MET A 44 -0.61 -8.05 3.19
C MET A 44 -1.55 -8.86 2.27
N SER A 45 -1.17 -10.09 1.90
CA SER A 45 -2.02 -11.02 1.14
C SER A 45 -2.97 -11.84 2.01
N ALA A 46 -2.86 -11.75 3.35
CA ALA A 46 -3.55 -12.65 4.28
C ALA A 46 -4.57 -11.93 5.17
N GLY A 47 -4.34 -10.66 5.53
CA GLY A 47 -5.23 -9.92 6.42
C GLY A 47 -4.69 -8.54 6.77
N THR A 48 -5.17 -8.00 7.88
CA THR A 48 -4.67 -6.73 8.41
C THR A 48 -3.17 -6.82 8.71
N TRP A 49 -2.38 -5.90 8.15
CA TRP A 49 -0.92 -5.91 8.24
C TRP A 49 -0.35 -4.88 9.22
N ILE A 50 -1.13 -3.85 9.58
CA ILE A 50 -0.78 -2.90 10.65
C ILE A 50 -2.03 -2.62 11.50
N ASP A 51 -1.97 -2.97 12.78
CA ASP A 51 -2.98 -2.61 13.79
C ASP A 51 -2.38 -1.93 15.03
N ARG A 52 -1.05 -2.00 15.20
CA ARG A 52 -0.34 -1.49 16.37
C ARG A 52 1.05 -0.98 16.05
N CYS A 53 1.58 -0.19 16.99
CA CYS A 53 2.98 0.19 17.08
C CYS A 53 3.64 -0.53 18.25
N CYS A 54 4.85 -1.05 18.06
CA CYS A 54 5.66 -1.75 19.04
C CYS A 54 6.98 -1.01 19.25
N ILE A 55 7.48 -0.98 20.48
CA ILE A 55 8.77 -0.39 20.86
C ILE A 55 9.62 -1.39 21.65
N GLY A 56 10.94 -1.20 21.60
CA GLY A 56 11.90 -2.10 22.24
C GLY A 56 13.28 -1.48 22.48
N THR A 57 14.17 -2.31 23.03
CA THR A 57 15.57 -2.00 23.37
C THR A 57 16.61 -2.75 22.53
N GLY A 58 16.18 -3.45 21.48
CA GLY A 58 17.07 -4.10 20.54
C GLY A 58 17.96 -3.12 19.78
N ASN A 59 19.17 -3.57 19.47
CA ASN A 59 20.17 -2.76 18.76
C ASN A 59 20.79 -3.49 17.56
N SER A 60 20.35 -4.72 17.23
CA SER A 60 20.86 -5.41 16.06
C SER A 60 20.41 -4.71 14.78
N THR A 61 21.28 -4.69 13.78
CA THR A 61 20.95 -4.13 12.46
C THR A 61 19.69 -4.81 11.91
N PRO A 62 18.64 -4.05 11.53
CA PRO A 62 17.43 -4.63 11.00
C PRO A 62 17.68 -5.41 9.70
N VAL A 63 17.17 -6.64 9.63
CA VAL A 63 17.25 -7.50 8.44
C VAL A 63 15.85 -7.98 8.03
N ALA A 64 15.63 -8.16 6.73
CA ALA A 64 14.30 -8.43 6.18
C ALA A 64 13.66 -9.74 6.69
N THR A 65 14.48 -10.71 7.12
CA THR A 65 14.03 -12.01 7.62
C THR A 65 13.53 -11.98 9.06
N GLN A 66 13.71 -10.87 9.79
CA GLN A 66 13.14 -10.70 11.13
C GLN A 66 11.61 -10.68 11.06
N THR A 67 10.97 -11.09 12.17
CA THR A 67 9.50 -11.07 12.30
C THR A 67 9.02 -10.25 13.49
N ALA A 68 9.93 -9.86 14.39
CA ALA A 68 9.66 -9.18 15.65
C ALA A 68 10.77 -8.15 15.95
N LEU A 69 10.56 -7.37 17.01
CA LEU A 69 11.62 -6.58 17.66
C LEU A 69 12.62 -7.53 18.34
N ASP A 70 13.89 -7.12 18.49
CA ASP A 70 14.87 -7.99 19.17
C ASP A 70 14.57 -8.07 20.67
N ASN A 71 14.21 -6.94 21.28
CA ASN A 71 13.87 -6.87 22.70
C ASN A 71 12.62 -6.00 22.90
N PHE A 72 11.47 -6.61 22.69
CA PHE A 72 10.15 -5.99 22.86
C PHE A 72 9.92 -5.50 24.29
N ILE A 73 9.37 -4.29 24.43
CA ILE A 73 8.95 -3.71 25.72
C ILE A 73 7.42 -3.59 25.78
N ALA A 74 6.85 -2.89 24.81
CA ALA A 74 5.44 -2.54 24.82
C ALA A 74 4.90 -2.36 23.40
N SER A 75 3.56 -2.43 23.29
CA SER A 75 2.83 -2.08 22.08
C SER A 75 1.62 -1.21 22.40
N THR A 76 1.16 -0.42 21.43
CA THR A 76 -0.07 0.36 21.52
C THR A 76 -0.90 0.25 20.24
N THR A 77 -2.22 0.19 20.41
CA THR A 77 -3.21 0.35 19.33
C THR A 77 -3.83 1.76 19.35
N THR A 78 -3.49 2.59 20.35
CA THR A 78 -4.03 3.93 20.54
C THR A 78 -3.50 4.89 19.49
N LYS A 79 -4.38 5.39 18.62
CA LYS A 79 -4.09 6.40 17.61
C LYS A 79 -4.58 7.76 18.11
N GLN A 80 -3.68 8.74 18.18
CA GLN A 80 -4.03 10.13 18.54
C GLN A 80 -4.47 10.95 17.33
N SER A 81 -3.90 10.64 16.17
CA SER A 81 -4.27 11.27 14.90
C SER A 81 -3.94 10.35 13.74
N SER A 82 -4.66 10.54 12.64
CA SER A 82 -4.41 9.87 11.38
C SER A 82 -4.77 10.80 10.22
N SER A 83 -3.87 10.98 9.27
CA SER A 83 -4.11 11.79 8.07
C SER A 83 -3.50 11.15 6.84
N ALA A 84 -4.26 11.14 5.75
CA ALA A 84 -3.74 10.73 4.45
C ALA A 84 -2.68 11.73 3.94
N ILE A 85 -1.68 11.21 3.23
CA ILE A 85 -0.59 12.00 2.63
C ILE A 85 -0.33 11.55 1.19
N SER A 86 0.14 12.45 0.34
CA SER A 86 0.59 12.13 -1.00
C SER A 86 1.66 13.11 -1.50
N ASN A 87 2.40 12.67 -2.51
CA ASN A 87 3.32 13.49 -3.30
C ASN A 87 3.10 13.17 -4.78
N THR A 88 2.43 14.07 -5.49
CA THR A 88 2.08 13.95 -6.92
C THR A 88 2.93 14.87 -7.81
N THR A 89 3.77 15.73 -7.22
CA THR A 89 4.45 16.83 -7.93
C THR A 89 5.93 16.58 -8.16
N THR A 90 6.61 15.90 -7.23
CA THR A 90 8.04 15.59 -7.32
C THR A 90 8.31 14.11 -7.11
N ALA A 91 9.25 13.52 -7.86
CA ALA A 91 9.68 12.15 -7.62
C ALA A 91 10.50 12.05 -6.31
N PRO A 92 10.42 10.94 -5.55
CA PRO A 92 9.54 9.80 -5.78
C PRO A 92 8.08 10.14 -5.43
N TYR A 93 7.17 9.79 -6.35
CA TYR A 93 5.75 9.94 -6.12
C TYR A 93 5.25 8.87 -5.16
N TYR A 94 4.39 9.25 -4.23
CA TYR A 94 3.80 8.33 -3.28
C TYR A 94 2.40 8.75 -2.85
N TYR A 95 1.65 7.80 -2.31
CA TYR A 95 0.52 8.05 -1.44
C TYR A 95 0.70 7.26 -0.15
N GLY A 96 0.03 7.65 0.92
CA GLY A 96 0.34 7.11 2.24
C GLY A 96 -0.56 7.61 3.35
N GLY A 97 -0.17 7.24 4.57
CA GLY A 97 -0.82 7.67 5.80
C GLY A 97 0.20 8.10 6.84
N ARG A 98 -0.09 9.21 7.52
CA ARG A 98 0.60 9.62 8.74
C ARG A 98 -0.27 9.27 9.94
N ILE A 99 0.27 8.54 10.90
CA ILE A 99 -0.43 8.13 12.13
C ILE A 99 0.43 8.47 13.34
N THR A 100 -0.18 9.02 14.38
CA THR A 100 0.46 9.22 15.67
C THR A 100 -0.03 8.16 16.65
N TRP A 101 0.86 7.26 17.06
CA TRP A 101 0.59 6.19 18.02
C TRP A 101 1.05 6.62 19.41
N ARG A 102 0.18 6.50 20.42
CA ARG A 102 0.52 6.91 21.80
C ARG A 102 0.67 5.73 22.72
N PHE A 103 1.83 5.65 23.37
CA PHE A 103 2.04 4.85 24.57
C PHE A 103 1.61 5.68 25.78
N GLY A 104 0.86 5.08 26.71
CA GLY A 104 0.42 5.79 27.91
C GLY A 104 1.58 6.28 28.79
N GLU A 105 1.25 7.11 29.77
CA GLU A 105 2.21 7.58 30.78
C GLU A 105 2.99 6.41 31.38
N GLY A 106 4.31 6.53 31.39
CA GLY A 106 5.23 5.55 31.98
C GLY A 106 5.31 4.19 31.28
N VAL A 107 4.43 3.89 30.32
CA VAL A 107 4.42 2.61 29.58
C VAL A 107 5.72 2.38 28.81
N ALA A 108 6.28 3.46 28.27
CA ALA A 108 7.52 3.44 27.50
C ALA A 108 8.74 3.85 28.34
N ALA A 109 8.63 3.94 29.68
CA ALA A 109 9.71 4.43 30.54
C ALA A 109 11.00 3.62 30.35
N GLY A 110 12.12 4.33 30.21
CA GLY A 110 13.43 3.76 29.90
C GLY A 110 14.00 4.27 28.57
N ASN A 111 15.04 3.59 28.09
CA ASN A 111 15.71 3.92 26.83
C ASN A 111 15.15 3.06 25.71
N ILE A 112 14.52 3.67 24.71
CA ILE A 112 13.99 2.96 23.55
C ILE A 112 14.98 3.08 22.39
N SER A 113 15.32 1.97 21.72
CA SER A 113 16.26 1.93 20.58
C SER A 113 15.67 1.34 19.30
N GLU A 114 14.50 0.71 19.35
CA GLU A 114 13.85 0.15 18.18
C GLU A 114 12.33 0.36 18.19
N VAL A 115 11.76 0.39 16.99
CA VAL A 115 10.32 0.57 16.75
C VAL A 115 9.87 -0.25 15.56
N GLY A 116 8.62 -0.72 15.58
CA GLY A 116 8.01 -1.43 14.48
C GLY A 116 6.49 -1.28 14.47
N LEU A 117 5.90 -1.40 13.29
CA LEU A 117 4.46 -1.53 13.10
C LEU A 117 4.16 -2.99 12.76
N GLY A 118 3.02 -3.48 13.18
CA GLY A 118 2.66 -4.88 12.99
C GLY A 118 1.20 -5.19 13.26
N TRP A 119 0.89 -6.48 13.27
CA TRP A 119 -0.44 -7.03 13.57
C TRP A 119 -0.45 -7.87 14.87
N GLY A 120 0.64 -7.80 15.63
CA GLY A 120 0.85 -8.54 16.86
C GLY A 120 2.12 -8.07 17.56
N ASN A 121 2.27 -8.41 18.85
CA ASN A 121 3.41 -7.94 19.65
C ASN A 121 4.75 -8.53 19.12
N SER A 122 4.70 -9.74 18.58
CA SER A 122 5.81 -10.47 17.98
C SER A 122 5.66 -10.65 16.46
N ASN A 123 4.76 -9.90 15.82
CA ASN A 123 4.49 -10.01 14.40
C ASN A 123 4.47 -8.63 13.74
N LEU A 124 5.57 -8.30 13.08
CA LEU A 124 5.81 -6.98 12.52
C LEU A 124 5.73 -6.96 11.00
N TRP A 125 5.18 -5.85 10.50
CA TRP A 125 5.30 -5.45 9.10
C TRP A 125 6.65 -4.80 8.82
N ASN A 126 7.15 -4.00 9.76
CA ASN A 126 8.44 -3.37 9.64
C ASN A 126 9.21 -3.28 10.96
N ARG A 127 10.49 -2.97 10.83
CA ARG A 127 11.37 -2.67 11.95
C ARG A 127 12.30 -1.51 11.61
N ALA A 128 12.64 -0.71 12.60
CA ALA A 128 13.65 0.33 12.51
C ALA A 128 14.42 0.44 13.82
N LEU A 129 15.73 0.67 13.73
CA LEU A 129 16.46 1.26 14.84
C LEU A 129 16.19 2.75 14.87
N ILE A 130 16.05 3.31 16.06
CA ILE A 130 15.99 4.76 16.26
C ILE A 130 17.35 5.32 15.88
N LYS A 131 17.36 6.40 15.11
CA LYS A 131 18.58 7.01 14.58
C LYS A 131 18.65 8.49 14.91
N ASP A 132 19.87 8.99 15.07
CA ASP A 132 20.15 10.42 15.15
C ASP A 132 20.06 11.10 13.77
N ALA A 133 20.31 12.41 13.72
CA ALA A 133 20.28 13.19 12.49
C ALA A 133 21.36 12.76 11.46
N ASN A 134 22.40 12.06 11.90
CA ASN A 134 23.48 11.54 11.05
C ASN A 134 23.19 10.10 10.57
N GLY A 135 22.06 9.51 10.97
CA GLY A 135 21.66 8.15 10.61
C GLY A 135 22.28 7.05 11.48
N ASN A 136 22.96 7.40 12.57
CA ASN A 136 23.56 6.45 13.50
C ASN A 136 22.52 5.93 14.49
N PRO A 137 22.51 4.63 14.83
CA PRO A 137 21.64 4.09 15.88
C PRO A 137 21.81 4.84 17.21
N THR A 138 20.69 5.21 17.82
CA THR A 138 20.64 5.93 19.09
C THR A 138 19.40 5.51 19.89
N THR A 139 19.25 6.04 21.10
CA THR A 139 18.08 5.84 21.95
C THR A 139 17.32 7.13 22.20
N ILE A 140 16.04 7.02 22.51
CA ILE A 140 15.27 8.09 23.14
C ILE A 140 14.85 7.65 24.55
N THR A 141 15.13 8.48 25.55
CA THR A 141 14.73 8.23 26.94
C THR A 141 13.34 8.78 27.21
N VAL A 142 12.49 7.95 27.83
CA VAL A 142 11.16 8.32 28.33
C VAL A 142 11.16 8.15 29.84
N LEU A 143 10.65 9.14 30.56
CA LEU A 143 10.49 9.09 32.02
C LEU A 143 9.11 8.57 32.42
N SER A 144 8.93 8.24 33.69
CA SER A 144 7.67 7.67 34.20
C SER A 144 6.48 8.64 34.13
N ASP A 145 6.73 9.95 34.12
CA ASP A 145 5.73 11.03 34.05
C ASP A 145 5.55 11.59 32.62
N GLU A 146 5.98 10.81 31.63
CA GLU A 146 5.95 11.15 30.22
C GLU A 146 5.20 10.09 29.42
N TYR A 147 4.64 10.51 28.30
CA TYR A 147 4.15 9.60 27.28
C TYR A 147 4.99 9.71 26.01
N LEU A 148 4.99 8.63 25.23
CA LEU A 148 5.70 8.54 23.95
C LEU A 148 4.69 8.53 22.81
N ASP A 149 4.82 9.52 21.91
CA ASP A 149 4.17 9.53 20.61
C ASP A 149 5.15 9.02 19.54
N VAL A 150 4.75 7.97 18.82
CA VAL A 150 5.43 7.51 17.60
C VAL A 150 4.63 8.01 16.41
N VAL A 151 5.20 8.96 15.66
CA VAL A 151 4.63 9.42 14.39
C VAL A 151 5.20 8.56 13.27
N SER A 152 4.33 7.78 12.62
CA SER A 152 4.68 6.95 11.47
C SER A 152 4.14 7.55 10.19
N GLU A 153 4.97 7.61 9.15
CA GLU A 153 4.54 7.85 7.77
C GLU A 153 4.72 6.58 6.96
N ILE A 154 3.62 5.90 6.64
CA ILE A 154 3.62 4.72 5.77
C ILE A 154 3.35 5.20 4.34
N ARG A 155 4.18 4.78 3.40
CA ARG A 155 4.16 5.24 2.01
C ARG A 155 4.13 4.07 1.05
N VAL A 156 3.30 4.21 0.03
CA VAL A 156 3.24 3.37 -1.15
C VAL A 156 3.84 4.14 -2.32
N TYR A 157 4.72 3.48 -3.05
CA TYR A 157 5.47 3.99 -4.20
C TYR A 157 5.04 3.20 -5.45
N PRO A 158 4.03 3.68 -6.18
CA PRO A 158 3.58 3.02 -7.39
C PRO A 158 4.63 3.06 -8.48
N THR A 159 4.83 1.95 -9.19
CA THR A 159 5.63 1.96 -10.42
C THR A 159 5.00 2.90 -11.46
N GLN A 160 5.77 3.87 -11.94
CA GLN A 160 5.25 4.96 -12.79
C GLN A 160 5.02 4.55 -14.24
N ASN A 161 5.88 3.67 -14.77
CA ASN A 161 5.87 3.27 -16.17
C ASN A 161 5.87 1.74 -16.26
N LEU A 162 4.67 1.16 -16.31
CA LEU A 162 4.49 -0.27 -16.57
C LEU A 162 4.29 -0.46 -18.06
N SER A 163 4.81 -1.56 -18.61
CA SER A 163 4.48 -1.99 -19.97
C SER A 163 4.52 -3.50 -20.10
N GLY A 164 3.86 -4.02 -21.12
CA GLY A 164 3.87 -5.44 -21.42
C GLY A 164 3.07 -5.75 -22.67
N GLY A 165 2.84 -7.05 -22.90
CA GLY A 165 2.03 -7.52 -24.01
C GLY A 165 1.24 -8.76 -23.64
N PHE A 166 0.17 -9.01 -24.39
CA PHE A 166 -0.68 -10.18 -24.24
C PHE A 166 -1.28 -10.60 -25.58
N ASN A 167 -1.62 -11.89 -25.68
CA ASN A 167 -2.47 -12.40 -26.75
C ASN A 167 -3.93 -12.36 -26.31
N LEU A 168 -4.81 -11.85 -27.17
CA LEU A 168 -6.23 -12.07 -27.09
C LEU A 168 -6.50 -13.48 -27.63
N LEU A 169 -7.11 -14.33 -26.81
CA LEU A 169 -7.41 -15.72 -27.15
C LEU A 169 -8.90 -15.91 -27.29
N ASP A 170 -9.32 -16.84 -28.15
CA ASP A 170 -10.68 -17.34 -28.17
C ASP A 170 -10.93 -18.37 -27.05
N LYS A 171 -12.15 -18.90 -26.97
CA LYS A 171 -12.52 -19.90 -25.95
C LYS A 171 -11.76 -21.23 -26.06
N THR A 172 -11.14 -21.51 -27.20
CA THR A 172 -10.34 -22.72 -27.46
C THR A 172 -8.86 -22.51 -27.19
N GLY A 173 -8.44 -21.27 -26.90
CA GLY A 173 -7.06 -20.88 -26.67
C GLY A 173 -6.31 -20.44 -27.94
N ALA A 174 -6.98 -20.36 -29.09
CA ALA A 174 -6.37 -19.85 -30.32
C ALA A 174 -6.16 -18.33 -30.24
N VAL A 175 -5.02 -17.85 -30.74
CA VAL A 175 -4.70 -16.42 -30.75
C VAL A 175 -5.55 -15.71 -31.81
N ILE A 176 -6.36 -14.75 -31.38
CA ILE A 176 -7.14 -13.85 -32.24
C ILE A 176 -6.27 -12.67 -32.67
N SER A 177 -5.54 -12.07 -31.72
CA SER A 177 -4.70 -10.90 -31.94
C SER A 177 -3.68 -10.72 -30.81
N THR A 178 -2.66 -9.88 -31.04
CA THR A 178 -1.65 -9.52 -30.05
C THR A 178 -1.75 -8.03 -29.74
N HIS A 179 -1.60 -7.69 -28.46
CA HIS A 179 -1.70 -6.33 -27.95
C HIS A 179 -0.54 -6.02 -27.03
N THR A 180 -0.13 -4.77 -27.00
CA THR A 180 0.72 -4.21 -25.95
C THR A 180 -0.12 -3.39 -24.98
N TYR A 181 0.43 -3.12 -23.81
CA TYR A 181 -0.14 -2.17 -22.88
C TYR A 181 0.93 -1.30 -22.24
N THR A 182 0.53 -0.09 -21.88
CA THR A 182 1.25 0.78 -20.94
C THR A 182 0.38 1.00 -19.71
N GLY A 183 1.01 1.16 -18.55
CA GLY A 183 0.33 1.39 -17.29
C GLY A 183 0.93 2.57 -16.54
N THR A 184 0.07 3.44 -16.03
CA THR A 184 0.46 4.56 -15.16
C THR A 184 -0.35 4.50 -13.87
N PRO A 185 0.23 4.91 -12.74
CA PRO A 185 -0.54 5.02 -11.52
C PRO A 185 -1.58 6.14 -11.63
N PHE A 186 -2.64 5.97 -10.87
CA PHE A 186 -3.65 6.98 -10.62
C PHE A 186 -3.75 7.16 -9.11
N PHE A 187 -3.56 8.38 -8.64
CA PHE A 187 -3.79 8.72 -7.25
C PHE A 187 -4.25 10.17 -7.13
N ALA A 188 -5.55 10.37 -6.94
CA ALA A 188 -6.18 11.69 -6.81
C ALA A 188 -6.14 12.24 -5.36
N GLY A 189 -5.36 11.59 -4.49
CA GLY A 189 -5.25 11.85 -3.05
C GLY A 189 -5.81 10.68 -2.24
N ALA A 190 -5.17 10.31 -1.13
CA ALA A 190 -5.73 9.30 -0.22
C ALA A 190 -6.81 9.97 0.65
N ASN A 191 -7.96 9.33 0.82
CA ASN A 191 -9.07 9.89 1.61
C ASN A 191 -9.27 9.18 2.95
N SER A 192 -8.59 8.05 3.15
CA SER A 192 -8.62 7.29 4.40
C SER A 192 -7.38 6.41 4.53
N ILE A 193 -7.14 5.86 5.72
CA ILE A 193 -6.02 4.95 5.97
C ILE A 193 -6.59 3.60 6.41
N SER A 194 -6.39 2.58 5.58
CA SER A 194 -6.64 1.18 5.89
C SER A 194 -5.38 0.35 5.65
N PHE A 195 -5.21 -0.67 6.49
CA PHE A 195 -4.17 -1.67 6.38
C PHE A 195 -4.78 -3.07 6.27
N ASP A 196 -5.93 -3.19 5.62
CA ASP A 196 -6.61 -4.47 5.39
C ASP A 196 -5.87 -5.34 4.37
N LYS A 197 -6.39 -6.54 4.16
CA LYS A 197 -5.93 -7.45 3.12
C LYS A 197 -5.94 -6.74 1.75
N VAL A 198 -4.81 -6.77 1.04
CA VAL A 198 -4.69 -6.09 -0.25
C VAL A 198 -5.59 -6.75 -1.28
N SER A 199 -6.42 -5.96 -1.97
CA SER A 199 -7.30 -6.44 -3.04
C SER A 199 -7.37 -5.46 -4.21
N LEU A 200 -7.91 -5.91 -5.34
CA LEU A 200 -8.12 -5.08 -6.52
C LEU A 200 -9.60 -4.75 -6.68
N GLY A 201 -9.90 -3.53 -7.15
CA GLY A 201 -11.26 -2.99 -7.33
C GLY A 201 -11.42 -1.61 -6.67
N THR A 202 -12.58 -0.94 -6.81
CA THR A 202 -12.74 0.48 -6.42
C THR A 202 -13.69 0.75 -5.24
N ASN A 203 -13.86 -0.17 -4.29
CA ASN A 203 -14.61 0.04 -3.04
C ASN A 203 -14.25 -1.03 -1.99
N ASN A 204 -14.79 -0.92 -0.76
CA ASN A 204 -14.64 -1.89 0.34
C ASN A 204 -14.92 -3.36 -0.02
N ASN A 205 -15.57 -3.62 -1.16
CA ASN A 205 -15.91 -4.96 -1.63
C ASN A 205 -15.11 -5.40 -2.87
N GLY A 206 -14.13 -4.61 -3.33
CA GLY A 206 -13.18 -5.00 -4.37
C GLY A 206 -13.79 -5.28 -5.76
N ASN A 207 -14.88 -4.63 -6.17
CA ASN A 207 -15.70 -5.22 -7.23
C ASN A 207 -15.65 -4.58 -8.64
N TYR A 208 -15.07 -3.41 -8.85
CA TYR A 208 -15.20 -2.73 -10.14
C TYR A 208 -13.88 -2.47 -10.85
N ILE A 209 -13.94 -2.53 -12.18
CA ILE A 209 -12.99 -1.87 -13.08
C ILE A 209 -13.77 -0.92 -13.99
N TYR A 210 -13.10 0.08 -14.53
CA TYR A 210 -13.67 0.93 -15.58
C TYR A 210 -13.03 0.60 -16.91
N ILE A 211 -13.83 0.58 -17.97
CA ILE A 211 -13.37 0.40 -19.35
C ILE A 211 -13.80 1.61 -20.17
N SER A 212 -12.86 2.22 -20.88
CA SER A 212 -13.07 3.45 -21.65
C SER A 212 -12.56 3.30 -23.09
N PRO A 213 -13.24 3.94 -24.06
CA PRO A 213 -12.78 4.02 -25.45
C PRO A 213 -11.71 5.10 -25.67
N GLY A 214 -11.43 5.96 -24.69
CA GLY A 214 -10.48 7.07 -24.79
C GLY A 214 -9.13 6.81 -24.12
N THR A 215 -8.18 7.69 -24.38
CA THR A 215 -6.87 7.72 -23.72
C THR A 215 -6.91 8.63 -22.50
N THR A 216 -6.11 8.33 -21.46
CA THR A 216 -5.89 9.25 -20.33
C THR A 216 -4.47 9.10 -19.79
N THR A 217 -3.79 10.21 -19.50
CA THR A 217 -2.38 10.21 -19.07
C THR A 217 -2.14 10.92 -17.72
N ALA A 218 -2.99 11.83 -17.28
CA ALA A 218 -2.74 12.68 -16.09
C ALA A 218 -2.97 11.96 -14.74
N LEU A 219 -2.00 11.98 -13.81
CA LEU A 219 -2.00 11.23 -12.54
C LEU A 219 -3.26 11.37 -11.65
N VAL A 220 -3.98 12.48 -11.78
CA VAL A 220 -5.09 12.88 -10.87
C VAL A 220 -6.46 12.92 -11.54
N VAL A 221 -6.56 12.65 -12.85
CA VAL A 221 -7.85 12.70 -13.55
C VAL A 221 -8.60 11.39 -13.36
N SER A 222 -9.76 11.47 -12.70
CA SER A 222 -10.62 10.31 -12.44
C SER A 222 -10.94 9.56 -13.74
N PRO A 223 -10.93 8.23 -13.72
CA PRO A 223 -11.32 7.42 -14.87
C PRO A 223 -12.76 7.71 -15.27
N SER A 224 -12.99 7.82 -16.58
CA SER A 224 -14.31 7.78 -17.19
C SER A 224 -14.54 6.43 -17.87
N GLY A 225 -15.79 6.07 -18.17
CA GLY A 225 -16.11 4.87 -18.94
C GLY A 225 -17.18 4.00 -18.30
N THR A 226 -17.41 2.83 -18.90
CA THR A 226 -18.38 1.86 -18.40
C THR A 226 -17.78 1.11 -17.22
N MET A 227 -18.46 1.21 -16.09
CA MET A 227 -18.15 0.45 -14.89
C MET A 227 -18.55 -1.01 -15.10
N ILE A 228 -17.62 -1.93 -14.90
CA ILE A 228 -17.87 -3.38 -14.95
C ILE A 228 -18.10 -3.87 -13.53
N PRO A 229 -19.32 -4.30 -13.19
CA PRO A 229 -19.62 -4.77 -11.85
C PRO A 229 -19.10 -6.18 -11.60
N TYR A 230 -18.54 -6.36 -10.40
CA TYR A 230 -18.11 -7.60 -9.76
C TYR A 230 -16.79 -8.21 -10.28
N VAL A 231 -15.93 -8.56 -9.32
CA VAL A 231 -14.83 -9.51 -9.54
C VAL A 231 -15.42 -10.90 -9.63
N LEU A 232 -15.11 -11.63 -10.71
CA LEU A 232 -15.51 -13.04 -10.84
C LEU A 232 -14.71 -13.93 -9.88
N SER A 233 -13.41 -13.63 -9.70
CA SER A 233 -12.56 -14.32 -8.73
C SER A 233 -11.36 -13.48 -8.30
N THR A 234 -11.05 -13.47 -7.01
CA THR A 234 -9.79 -12.96 -6.45
C THR A 234 -8.91 -14.12 -5.99
N SER A 235 -7.63 -14.10 -6.32
CA SER A 235 -6.65 -15.08 -5.86
C SER A 235 -5.35 -14.39 -5.46
N TYR A 236 -4.48 -15.09 -4.74
CA TYR A 236 -3.17 -14.60 -4.30
C TYR A 236 -2.10 -15.54 -4.86
N PRO A 237 -1.63 -15.33 -6.10
CA PRO A 237 -0.69 -16.24 -6.76
C PRO A 237 0.62 -16.41 -6.00
N THR A 238 1.02 -15.38 -5.25
CA THR A 238 2.13 -15.41 -4.30
C THR A 238 1.72 -14.71 -3.01
N VAL A 239 2.50 -14.84 -1.95
CA VAL A 239 2.29 -14.11 -0.69
C VAL A 239 2.46 -12.60 -0.83
N THR A 240 3.01 -12.12 -1.94
CA THR A 240 3.21 -10.70 -2.25
C THR A 240 2.50 -10.26 -3.54
N SER A 241 1.43 -10.95 -3.92
CA SER A 241 0.61 -10.56 -5.06
C SER A 241 -0.86 -10.88 -4.90
N VAL A 242 -1.69 -10.14 -5.60
CA VAL A 242 -3.12 -10.37 -5.74
C VAL A 242 -3.49 -10.35 -7.22
N ARG A 243 -4.39 -11.24 -7.62
CA ARG A 243 -4.92 -11.36 -8.98
C ARG A 243 -6.43 -11.24 -8.94
N GLY A 244 -6.97 -10.31 -9.73
CA GLY A 244 -8.40 -10.15 -9.98
C GLY A 244 -8.74 -10.54 -11.40
N VAL A 245 -9.87 -11.22 -11.57
CA VAL A 245 -10.43 -11.61 -12.87
C VAL A 245 -11.83 -11.02 -13.02
N TRP A 246 -12.03 -10.26 -14.09
CA TRP A 246 -13.31 -9.65 -14.46
C TRP A 246 -13.81 -10.23 -15.76
N THR A 247 -15.09 -10.58 -15.79
CA THR A 247 -15.77 -11.07 -16.99
C THR A 247 -16.80 -10.05 -17.45
N VAL A 248 -16.60 -9.52 -18.65
CA VAL A 248 -17.51 -8.61 -19.33
C VAL A 248 -18.50 -9.45 -20.13
N GLY A 249 -19.74 -9.54 -19.61
CA GLY A 249 -20.82 -10.31 -20.23
C GLY A 249 -21.34 -9.72 -21.54
N LEU A 250 -22.31 -10.41 -22.15
CA LEU A 250 -22.87 -10.05 -23.47
C LEU A 250 -23.57 -8.67 -23.48
N SER A 251 -24.09 -8.19 -22.34
CA SER A 251 -24.88 -6.96 -22.25
C SER A 251 -24.08 -5.72 -21.80
N VAL A 252 -22.80 -5.86 -21.44
CA VAL A 252 -22.02 -4.79 -20.81
C VAL A 252 -20.82 -4.43 -21.68
N ALA A 253 -20.48 -3.14 -21.71
CA ALA A 253 -19.33 -2.58 -22.41
C ALA A 253 -19.20 -3.06 -23.87
N ASN A 254 -20.30 -3.02 -24.63
CA ASN A 254 -20.29 -3.34 -26.06
C ASN A 254 -19.80 -2.15 -26.88
N HIS A 255 -18.52 -1.82 -26.73
CA HIS A 255 -17.88 -0.70 -27.42
C HIS A 255 -16.36 -0.96 -27.53
N VAL A 256 -15.61 0.08 -27.92
CA VAL A 256 -14.15 0.06 -27.95
C VAL A 256 -13.60 0.03 -26.52
N HIS A 257 -12.69 -0.90 -26.26
CA HIS A 257 -11.90 -1.00 -25.04
C HIS A 257 -10.48 -0.53 -25.36
N GLN A 258 -10.07 0.58 -24.76
CA GLN A 258 -8.74 1.14 -24.92
C GLN A 258 -8.04 1.33 -23.58
N THR A 259 -8.73 1.94 -22.62
CA THR A 259 -8.16 2.21 -21.30
C THR A 259 -8.97 1.50 -20.22
N PHE A 260 -8.26 0.94 -19.26
CA PHE A 260 -8.79 0.28 -18.08
C PHE A 260 -8.36 1.05 -16.84
N TYR A 261 -9.22 1.10 -15.83
CA TYR A 261 -8.83 1.48 -14.48
C TYR A 261 -9.10 0.34 -13.50
N VAL A 262 -8.11 0.06 -12.68
CA VAL A 262 -8.19 -0.89 -11.57
C VAL A 262 -7.73 -0.21 -10.29
N GLY A 263 -8.66 -0.10 -9.33
CA GLY A 263 -8.36 0.40 -7.99
C GLY A 263 -7.62 -0.63 -7.14
N ILE A 264 -6.99 -0.16 -6.07
CA ILE A 264 -6.32 -0.99 -5.07
C ILE A 264 -6.94 -0.67 -3.71
N ASN A 265 -7.28 -1.69 -2.93
CA ASN A 265 -7.77 -1.54 -1.55
C ASN A 265 -6.82 -2.25 -0.57
N GLY A 266 -6.89 -1.85 0.71
CA GLY A 266 -6.09 -2.45 1.79
C GLY A 266 -4.61 -2.04 1.76
N LEU A 267 -4.20 -1.22 0.79
CA LEU A 267 -2.82 -0.77 0.61
C LEU A 267 -2.68 0.72 0.93
N ILE A 268 -3.26 1.19 2.04
CA ILE A 268 -3.52 2.60 2.32
C ILE A 268 -4.51 3.17 1.29
N ASP A 269 -5.53 3.89 1.77
CA ASP A 269 -6.75 4.25 1.04
C ASP A 269 -7.85 3.18 1.03
N ILE A 270 -9.06 3.68 1.31
CA ILE A 270 -10.34 3.02 1.06
C ILE A 270 -11.04 3.89 0.01
N GLY A 271 -11.23 3.36 -1.20
CA GLY A 271 -12.10 3.97 -2.20
C GLY A 271 -11.52 4.10 -3.62
N TYR A 272 -12.07 5.05 -4.37
CA TYR A 272 -11.83 5.22 -5.80
C TYR A 272 -10.50 5.86 -6.15
N TYR A 273 -9.65 6.21 -5.18
CA TYR A 273 -8.67 7.26 -5.37
C TYR A 273 -7.24 6.78 -5.62
N CYS A 274 -6.94 5.49 -5.48
CA CYS A 274 -5.61 4.93 -5.73
C CYS A 274 -5.69 3.67 -6.61
N GLY A 275 -4.83 3.56 -7.62
CA GLY A 275 -4.79 2.40 -8.50
C GLY A 275 -3.91 2.57 -9.73
N TYR A 276 -4.24 1.82 -10.77
CA TYR A 276 -3.56 1.87 -12.06
C TYR A 276 -4.53 2.11 -13.18
N ARG A 277 -4.08 2.91 -14.14
CA ARG A 277 -4.65 2.98 -15.48
C ARG A 277 -3.80 2.18 -16.42
N VAL A 278 -4.43 1.40 -17.26
CA VAL A 278 -3.77 0.56 -18.26
C VAL A 278 -4.36 0.87 -19.62
N GLN A 279 -3.54 1.30 -20.56
CA GLN A 279 -3.94 1.59 -21.93
C GLN A 279 -3.39 0.50 -22.86
N ILE A 280 -4.23 -0.05 -23.72
CA ILE A 280 -3.85 -1.08 -24.69
C ILE A 280 -3.70 -0.53 -26.10
N SER A 281 -2.84 -1.18 -26.90
CA SER A 281 -2.68 -0.91 -28.32
C SER A 281 -2.36 -2.21 -29.09
N PRO A 282 -3.05 -2.55 -30.20
CA PRO A 282 -4.27 -1.90 -30.72
C PRO A 282 -5.45 -1.96 -29.72
N THR A 283 -6.53 -1.24 -29.99
CA THR A 283 -7.75 -1.33 -29.17
C THR A 283 -8.49 -2.64 -29.44
N ILE A 284 -9.41 -3.01 -28.55
CA ILE A 284 -10.29 -4.18 -28.72
C ILE A 284 -11.73 -3.70 -28.80
N THR A 285 -12.46 -4.05 -29.84
CA THR A 285 -13.90 -3.76 -29.92
C THR A 285 -14.70 -4.98 -29.51
N LYS A 286 -15.50 -4.83 -28.45
CA LYS A 286 -16.43 -5.86 -27.99
C LYS A 286 -17.83 -5.58 -28.53
N ASN A 287 -18.54 -6.63 -28.93
CA ASN A 287 -19.98 -6.56 -29.21
C ASN A 287 -20.79 -7.52 -28.32
N SER A 288 -22.12 -7.52 -28.53
CA SER A 288 -23.06 -8.30 -27.73
C SER A 288 -23.04 -9.82 -27.99
N LEU A 289 -22.18 -10.29 -28.89
CA LEU A 289 -21.99 -11.72 -29.18
C LEU A 289 -20.77 -12.31 -28.45
N GLN A 290 -19.98 -11.48 -27.78
CA GLN A 290 -18.71 -11.86 -27.18
C GLN A 290 -18.74 -11.68 -25.66
N VAL A 291 -18.14 -12.63 -24.94
CA VAL A 291 -17.78 -12.48 -23.52
C VAL A 291 -16.27 -12.28 -23.46
N MET A 292 -15.81 -11.34 -22.63
CA MET A 292 -14.38 -11.04 -22.50
C MET A 292 -13.91 -11.16 -21.06
N THR A 293 -12.71 -11.70 -20.86
CA THR A 293 -12.11 -11.86 -19.52
C THR A 293 -10.80 -11.09 -19.40
N TYR A 294 -10.75 -10.15 -18.46
CA TYR A 294 -9.60 -9.34 -18.12
C TYR A 294 -9.00 -9.78 -16.79
N THR A 295 -7.70 -10.01 -16.76
CA THR A 295 -6.95 -10.37 -15.55
C THR A 295 -5.97 -9.25 -15.22
N PHE A 296 -6.00 -8.77 -13.98
CA PHE A 296 -5.01 -7.85 -13.44
C PHE A 296 -4.30 -8.53 -12.28
N GLU A 297 -2.98 -8.40 -12.23
CA GLU A 297 -2.15 -8.91 -11.15
C GLU A 297 -1.29 -7.78 -10.59
N LEU A 298 -1.52 -7.45 -9.32
CA LEU A 298 -0.70 -6.51 -8.58
C LEU A 298 0.27 -7.29 -7.71
N SER A 299 1.55 -6.96 -7.81
CA SER A 299 2.59 -7.39 -6.88
C SER A 299 3.06 -6.21 -6.02
N TRP A 300 3.59 -6.51 -4.84
CA TRP A 300 4.20 -5.51 -3.98
C TRP A 300 5.56 -5.93 -3.43
N GLY A 301 6.39 -4.95 -3.08
CA GLY A 301 7.73 -5.18 -2.54
C GLY A 301 8.19 -4.10 -1.56
N ARG A 302 9.39 -4.29 -1.02
CA ARG A 302 10.12 -3.30 -0.22
C ARG A 302 10.57 -2.13 -1.10
N TYR A 303 10.40 -0.90 -0.63
CA TYR A 303 11.07 0.29 -1.17
C TYR A 303 12.47 0.40 -0.57
N THR A 304 13.48 0.72 -1.39
CA THR A 304 14.91 0.69 -1.01
C THR A 304 15.64 2.03 -1.20
N GLY A 305 14.91 3.12 -1.45
CA GLY A 305 15.51 4.46 -1.65
C GLY A 305 15.04 5.49 -0.65
#